data_AF-A0A2V6B8L0-F1
#
_entry.id   AF-A0A2V6B8L0-F1
#
_cell.length_a   1.000
_cell.length_b   1.000
_cell.length_c   1.000
_cell.angle_alpha   90.00
_cell.angle_beta   90.00
_cell.angle_gamma   90.00
#
_symmetry.space_group_name_H-M   'P 1'
#
loop_
_entity.id
_entity.type
_entity.pdbx_description
1 polymer ?
#
loop_
_entity_poly.entity_id
_entity_poly.type
_entity_poly.pdbx_seq_one_letter_code
_entity_poly.pdbx_strand_id
1 'polypeptide(L)'
;MPLYARGGLILSTSQIHNHLVPPHGGELVDLRVGEERAAELKAQSRHFPSWDLTARQVCDLELLLSGGFSPLRGFMNKADYESVCHSLRLTTGILWPIPITLDVSERFVKSLKSKNNKIALRDAEGVMLAVLNVEDVWQPDRKVEAAEVYGTTSPIHPGVDYLLNKANRWCLGGTVEGLRLPSIYDFKSLRATPAELRAEFARLGWRCVVAFQTRNPMHRAHVELTLQAAKEVEASLLIHPAVGITRPRDIDYFTR
;
A
#
# COMPACT_ATOMS: atom_id res chain seq x y z
N MET A 1 38.55 -18.01 32.11
CA MET A 1 37.98 -19.14 31.37
C MET A 1 37.13 -19.98 32.34
N PRO A 2 35.93 -20.47 31.98
CA PRO A 2 35.12 -20.28 30.76
C PRO A 2 33.88 -19.38 31.03
N LEU A 3 33.40 -18.49 30.15
CA LEU A 3 32.79 -18.65 28.81
C LEU A 3 31.53 -19.55 28.79
N TYR A 4 30.36 -18.94 28.94
CA TYR A 4 29.12 -19.38 28.29
C TYR A 4 28.34 -18.16 27.80
N ALA A 5 28.65 -17.77 26.56
CA ALA A 5 27.77 -16.96 25.74
C ALA A 5 26.58 -17.84 25.34
N ARG A 6 25.36 -17.50 25.78
CA ARG A 6 24.14 -18.03 25.16
C ARG A 6 23.75 -17.07 24.05
N GLY A 7 24.12 -17.46 22.83
CA GLY A 7 23.61 -16.83 21.62
C GLY A 7 22.09 -16.97 21.58
N GLY A 8 21.40 -15.84 21.70
CA GLY A 8 20.03 -15.72 21.26
C GLY A 8 20.04 -15.76 19.74
N LEU A 9 19.59 -16.89 19.18
CA LEU A 9 19.19 -16.96 17.78
C LEU A 9 18.05 -15.96 17.60
N ILE A 10 18.35 -14.83 16.95
CA ILE A 10 17.34 -13.97 16.34
C ILE A 10 16.74 -14.82 15.23
N LEU A 11 15.62 -15.49 15.53
CA LEU A 11 14.82 -16.13 14.50
C LEU A 11 14.35 -15.03 13.56
N SER A 12 14.87 -15.04 12.34
CA SER A 12 14.33 -14.28 11.22
C SER A 12 12.82 -14.51 11.18
N THR A 13 12.05 -13.42 11.17
CA THR A 13 10.57 -13.41 11.06
C THR A 13 10.04 -14.19 9.85
N SER A 14 10.90 -14.60 8.91
CA SER A 14 10.54 -15.42 7.77
C SER A 14 10.10 -16.86 8.09
N GLN A 15 10.40 -17.42 9.27
CA GLN A 15 10.17 -18.86 9.53
C GLN A 15 8.84 -19.22 10.24
N ILE A 16 8.02 -18.27 10.69
CA ILE A 16 6.91 -18.57 11.63
C ILE A 16 5.59 -18.95 10.93
N HIS A 17 5.44 -18.77 9.61
CA HIS A 17 4.13 -18.90 8.93
C HIS A 17 4.08 -19.86 7.73
N ASN A 18 4.88 -20.94 7.74
CA ASN A 18 4.96 -21.91 6.64
C ASN A 18 3.63 -22.61 6.25
N HIS A 19 2.55 -22.46 7.02
CA HIS A 19 1.24 -23.05 6.71
C HIS A 19 0.25 -22.08 6.03
N LEU A 20 0.57 -20.79 5.93
CA LEU A 20 -0.27 -19.80 5.27
C LEU A 20 0.17 -19.62 3.82
N VAL A 21 -0.74 -19.16 2.96
CA VAL A 21 -0.42 -18.79 1.58
C VAL A 21 0.75 -17.77 1.56
N PRO A 22 1.77 -17.97 0.72
CA PRO A 22 2.87 -17.01 0.64
C PRO A 22 2.34 -15.64 0.21
N PRO A 23 3.00 -14.55 0.64
CA PRO A 23 2.72 -13.22 0.10
C PRO A 23 2.88 -13.20 -1.42
N HIS A 24 2.19 -12.27 -2.08
CA HIS A 24 2.31 -12.10 -3.52
C HIS A 24 3.73 -11.72 -3.91
N GLY A 25 4.30 -12.42 -4.90
CA GLY A 25 5.73 -12.32 -5.23
C GLY A 25 6.68 -13.11 -4.31
N GLY A 26 6.14 -13.87 -3.33
CA GLY A 26 6.89 -14.81 -2.49
C GLY A 26 7.37 -14.26 -1.15
N GLU A 27 7.42 -12.94 -0.98
CA GLU A 27 7.90 -12.27 0.23
C GLU A 27 6.96 -11.12 0.64
N LEU A 28 6.76 -10.94 1.95
CA LEU A 28 6.04 -9.79 2.48
C LEU A 28 7.02 -8.61 2.53
N VAL A 29 6.81 -7.62 1.67
CA VAL A 29 7.68 -6.45 1.55
C VAL A 29 7.26 -5.38 2.55
N ASP A 30 7.82 -5.43 3.76
CA ASP A 30 7.68 -4.34 4.75
C ASP A 30 8.75 -3.27 4.48
N LEU A 31 8.32 -2.06 4.12
CA LEU A 31 9.23 -0.97 3.75
C LEU A 31 9.59 -0.07 4.95
N ARG A 32 9.15 -0.41 6.16
CA ARG A 32 9.50 0.34 7.36
C ARG A 32 10.96 0.09 7.72
N VAL A 33 11.71 1.16 7.92
CA VAL A 33 13.11 1.08 8.33
C VAL A 33 13.22 1.01 9.86
N GLY A 34 14.35 0.50 10.36
CA GLY A 34 14.65 0.51 11.80
C GLY A 34 14.79 1.93 12.37
N GLU A 35 14.68 2.06 13.69
CA GLU A 35 14.66 3.36 14.39
C GLU A 35 15.88 4.24 14.10
N GLU A 36 17.07 3.64 14.03
CA GLU A 36 18.32 4.35 13.71
C GLU A 36 18.26 4.98 12.32
N ARG A 37 17.88 4.21 11.30
CA ARG A 37 17.73 4.70 9.93
C ARG A 37 16.62 5.74 9.82
N ALA A 38 15.50 5.55 10.55
CA ALA A 38 14.43 6.55 10.59
C ALA A 38 14.91 7.88 11.19
N ALA A 39 15.71 7.85 12.25
CA ALA A 39 16.30 9.05 12.86
C ALA A 39 17.28 9.74 11.91
N GLU A 40 18.11 8.97 11.20
CA GLU A 40 19.04 9.47 10.18
C GLU A 40 18.30 10.18 9.04
N LEU A 41 17.30 9.51 8.43
CA LEU A 41 16.48 10.08 7.36
C LEU A 41 15.75 11.35 7.82
N LYS A 42 15.23 11.36 9.06
CA LYS A 42 14.58 12.54 9.64
C LYS A 42 15.55 13.71 9.80
N ALA A 43 16.80 13.46 10.22
CA ALA A 43 17.82 14.50 10.32
C ALA A 43 18.20 15.06 8.94
N GLN A 44 18.38 14.19 7.94
CA GLN A 44 18.69 14.57 6.56
C GLN A 44 17.54 15.31 5.87
N SER A 45 16.29 15.04 6.27
CA SER A 45 15.07 15.60 5.65
C SER A 45 15.00 17.13 5.61
N ARG A 46 15.78 17.82 6.46
CA ARG A 46 15.93 19.29 6.44
C ARG A 46 16.40 19.84 5.09
N HIS A 47 17.06 18.99 4.29
CA HIS A 47 17.58 19.35 2.98
C HIS A 47 16.79 18.71 1.83
N PHE A 48 15.74 17.94 2.14
CA PHE A 48 14.92 17.30 1.13
C PHE A 48 13.78 18.23 0.71
N PRO A 49 13.48 18.33 -0.61
CA PRO A 49 12.16 18.79 -1.01
C PRO A 49 11.09 17.92 -0.34
N SER A 50 9.99 18.54 0.06
CA SER A 50 8.87 17.85 0.71
C SER A 50 7.64 17.86 -0.18
N TRP A 51 6.96 16.73 -0.25
CA TRP A 51 5.65 16.59 -0.88
C TRP A 51 4.62 16.22 0.19
N ASP A 52 3.58 17.04 0.31
CA ASP A 52 2.45 16.76 1.17
C ASP A 52 1.48 15.85 0.41
N LEU A 53 1.27 14.65 0.94
CA LEU A 53 0.50 13.60 0.30
C LEU A 53 -0.99 13.95 0.29
N THR A 54 -1.67 13.62 -0.80
CA THR A 54 -3.13 13.60 -0.79
C THR A 54 -3.66 12.45 0.05
N ALA A 55 -4.91 12.51 0.50
CA ALA A 55 -5.52 11.42 1.26
C ALA A 55 -5.44 10.05 0.54
N ARG A 56 -5.52 10.04 -0.79
CA ARG A 56 -5.37 8.80 -1.59
C ARG A 56 -3.94 8.27 -1.53
N GLN A 57 -2.97 9.17 -1.70
CA GLN A 57 -1.55 8.81 -1.63
C GLN A 57 -1.14 8.35 -0.23
N VAL A 58 -1.77 8.85 0.84
CA VAL A 58 -1.57 8.34 2.20
C VAL A 58 -2.04 6.89 2.33
N CYS A 59 -3.23 6.55 1.80
CA CYS A 59 -3.71 5.16 1.77
C CYS A 59 -2.77 4.25 0.97
N ASP A 60 -2.34 4.70 -0.22
CA ASP A 60 -1.41 3.92 -1.05
C ASP A 60 -0.06 3.73 -0.35
N LEU A 61 0.47 4.79 0.29
CA LEU A 61 1.70 4.72 1.07
C LEU A 61 1.57 3.76 2.25
N GLU A 62 0.46 3.78 3.00
CA GLU A 62 0.24 2.86 4.12
C GLU A 62 0.32 1.38 3.68
N LEU A 63 -0.28 1.05 2.53
CA LEU A 63 -0.26 -0.30 1.97
C LEU A 63 1.10 -0.68 1.39
N LEU A 64 1.86 0.28 0.83
CA LEU A 64 3.26 0.07 0.47
C LEU A 64 4.11 -0.20 1.72
N LEU A 65 3.98 0.62 2.76
CA LEU A 65 4.80 0.54 3.97
C LEU A 65 4.56 -0.75 4.75
N SER A 66 3.31 -1.17 4.87
CA SER A 66 2.92 -2.37 5.63
C SER A 66 3.06 -3.68 4.84
N GLY A 67 3.40 -3.60 3.55
CA GLY A 67 3.50 -4.76 2.66
C GLY A 67 2.17 -5.28 2.12
N GLY A 68 1.07 -4.55 2.31
CA GLY A 68 -0.22 -4.83 1.68
C GLY A 68 -0.14 -4.81 0.15
N PHE A 69 0.82 -4.08 -0.40
CA PHE A 69 1.10 -4.02 -1.84
C PHE A 69 2.34 -4.85 -2.29
N SER A 70 2.75 -5.86 -1.53
CA SER A 70 3.80 -6.78 -1.99
C SER A 70 3.46 -7.33 -3.39
N PRO A 71 4.42 -7.34 -4.34
CA PRO A 71 5.86 -7.18 -4.17
C PRO A 71 6.41 -5.75 -4.37
N LEU A 72 5.55 -4.72 -4.44
CA LEU A 72 6.00 -3.35 -4.71
C LEU A 72 6.94 -2.85 -3.61
N ARG A 73 8.02 -2.17 -4.02
CA ARG A 73 9.02 -1.56 -3.13
C ARG A 73 8.93 -0.03 -3.06
N GLY A 74 7.88 0.53 -3.63
CA GLY A 74 7.63 1.96 -3.72
C GLY A 74 6.60 2.28 -4.80
N PHE A 75 6.55 3.54 -5.22
CA PHE A 75 5.67 3.96 -6.31
C PHE A 75 6.25 3.55 -7.66
N MET A 76 5.38 3.12 -8.58
CA MET A 76 5.80 2.57 -9.86
C MET A 76 6.63 3.59 -10.67
N ASN A 77 7.75 3.10 -11.19
CA ASN A 77 8.44 3.73 -12.30
C ASN A 77 7.60 3.61 -13.58
N LYS A 78 8.00 4.34 -14.62
CA LYS A 78 7.32 4.39 -15.91
C LYS A 78 7.20 3.01 -16.54
N ALA A 79 8.23 2.17 -16.45
CA ALA A 79 8.24 0.86 -17.09
C ALA A 79 7.23 -0.11 -16.44
N ASP A 80 7.19 -0.16 -15.10
CA ASP A 80 6.19 -0.94 -14.36
C ASP A 80 4.78 -0.40 -14.59
N TYR A 81 4.60 0.92 -14.63
CA TYR A 81 3.33 1.56 -14.96
C TYR A 81 2.83 1.15 -16.35
N GLU A 82 3.65 1.30 -17.40
CA GLU A 82 3.27 0.96 -18.78
C GLU A 82 2.97 -0.53 -18.91
N SER A 83 3.77 -1.39 -18.27
CA SER A 83 3.54 -2.83 -18.24
C SER A 83 2.22 -3.19 -17.55
N VAL A 84 1.90 -2.54 -16.43
CA VAL A 84 0.63 -2.77 -15.71
C VAL A 84 -0.56 -2.34 -16.55
N CYS A 85 -0.50 -1.15 -17.16
CA CYS A 85 -1.58 -0.66 -18.02
C CYS A 85 -1.84 -1.60 -19.20
N HIS A 86 -0.80 -2.13 -19.86
CA HIS A 86 -0.99 -2.91 -21.09
C HIS A 86 -1.14 -4.42 -20.87
N SER A 87 -0.64 -4.97 -19.77
CA SER A 87 -0.56 -6.43 -19.59
C SER A 87 -1.01 -6.91 -18.21
N LEU A 88 -1.46 -6.00 -17.34
CA LEU A 88 -1.82 -6.28 -15.95
C LEU A 88 -0.67 -6.97 -15.20
N ARG A 89 0.58 -6.65 -15.55
CA ARG A 89 1.77 -7.26 -14.94
C ARG A 89 2.84 -6.20 -14.72
N LEU A 90 3.63 -6.38 -13.67
CA LEU A 90 4.89 -5.68 -13.49
C LEU A 90 5.89 -6.11 -14.58
N THR A 91 6.95 -5.34 -14.76
CA THR A 91 8.05 -5.69 -15.69
C THR A 91 8.72 -7.02 -15.34
N THR A 92 8.62 -7.47 -14.09
CA THR A 92 9.05 -8.79 -13.61
C THR A 92 8.16 -9.94 -14.08
N GLY A 93 7.02 -9.65 -14.72
CA GLY A 93 6.01 -10.62 -15.15
C GLY A 93 4.98 -10.98 -14.08
N ILE A 94 5.13 -10.49 -12.84
CA ILE A 94 4.19 -10.73 -11.74
C ILE A 94 2.87 -10.00 -12.02
N LEU A 95 1.74 -10.71 -11.86
CA LEU A 95 0.39 -10.14 -12.02
C LEU A 95 0.19 -8.93 -11.10
N TRP A 96 -0.22 -7.80 -11.65
CA TRP A 96 -0.57 -6.60 -10.91
C TRP A 96 -1.54 -5.73 -11.72
N PRO A 97 -2.81 -5.58 -11.32
CA PRO A 97 -3.84 -5.04 -12.21
C PRO A 97 -4.06 -3.52 -12.12
N ILE A 98 -3.58 -2.83 -11.08
CA ILE A 98 -3.91 -1.41 -10.83
C ILE A 98 -2.62 -0.59 -10.63
N PRO A 99 -2.36 0.46 -11.42
CA PRO A 99 -1.19 1.32 -11.21
C PRO A 99 -1.17 1.98 -9.83
N ILE A 100 -0.02 1.93 -9.16
CA ILE A 100 0.24 2.61 -7.87
C ILE A 100 1.32 3.67 -8.10
N THR A 101 0.90 4.92 -8.29
CA THR A 101 1.78 6.02 -8.71
C THR A 101 1.70 7.20 -7.75
N LEU A 102 2.81 7.92 -7.55
CA LEU A 102 2.81 9.19 -6.83
C LEU A 102 2.66 10.35 -7.82
N ASP A 103 1.45 10.86 -7.98
CA ASP A 103 1.20 12.03 -8.82
C ASP A 103 1.54 13.35 -8.10
N VAL A 104 2.27 14.24 -8.77
CA VAL A 104 2.73 15.52 -8.22
C VAL A 104 2.52 16.67 -9.20
N SER A 105 2.43 17.88 -8.65
CA SER A 105 2.24 19.08 -9.47
C SER A 105 3.46 19.38 -10.35
N GLU A 106 3.23 19.99 -11.51
CA GLU A 106 4.32 20.45 -12.39
C GLU A 106 5.22 21.48 -11.68
N ARG A 107 4.64 22.32 -10.82
CA ARG A 107 5.40 23.27 -10.00
C ARG A 107 6.38 22.55 -9.07
N PHE A 108 5.96 21.44 -8.47
CA PHE A 108 6.81 20.65 -7.60
C PHE A 108 7.95 20.00 -8.39
N VAL A 109 7.65 19.38 -9.54
CA VAL A 109 8.68 18.81 -10.43
C VAL A 109 9.73 19.86 -10.83
N LYS A 110 9.30 21.05 -11.25
CA LYS A 110 10.22 22.16 -11.60
C LYS A 110 11.08 22.64 -10.43
N SER A 111 10.62 22.42 -9.19
CA SER A 111 11.37 22.80 -7.98
C SER A 111 12.43 21.77 -7.57
N LEU A 112 12.35 20.53 -8.10
CA LEU A 112 13.35 19.50 -7.85
C LEU A 112 14.68 19.91 -8.49
N LYS A 113 15.65 20.31 -7.65
CA LYS A 113 17.01 20.60 -8.10
C LYS A 113 17.67 19.29 -8.56
N SER A 114 18.36 19.31 -9.69
CA SER A 114 18.96 18.14 -10.38
C SER A 114 19.96 17.29 -9.57
N LYS A 115 20.24 17.63 -8.30
CA LYS A 115 21.20 16.95 -7.43
C LYS A 115 20.57 16.13 -6.29
N ASN A 116 19.29 16.33 -5.98
CA ASN A 116 18.65 15.59 -4.89
C ASN A 116 17.55 14.67 -5.43
N ASN A 117 17.78 13.36 -5.32
CA ASN A 117 16.82 12.32 -5.68
C ASN A 117 15.95 11.88 -4.48
N LYS A 118 16.12 12.48 -3.29
CA LYS A 118 15.32 12.16 -2.11
C LYS A 118 14.23 13.19 -1.87
N ILE A 119 13.01 12.71 -1.67
CA ILE A 119 11.84 13.52 -1.34
C ILE A 119 11.27 13.06 -0.01
N ALA A 120 11.02 14.00 0.91
CA ALA A 120 10.28 13.71 2.12
C ALA A 120 8.78 13.68 1.82
N LEU A 121 8.12 12.56 2.15
CA LEU A 121 6.67 12.40 2.01
C LEU A 121 6.01 12.68 3.37
N ARG A 122 5.06 13.62 3.39
CA ARG A 122 4.41 14.11 4.61
C ARG A 122 2.90 13.93 4.55
N ASP A 123 2.26 13.74 5.70
CA ASP A 123 0.81 13.86 5.82
C ASP A 123 0.36 15.33 5.87
N ALA A 124 -0.96 15.54 5.97
CA ALA A 124 -1.57 16.87 6.01
C ALA A 124 -1.18 17.68 7.26
N GLU A 125 -0.79 17.00 8.33
CA GLU A 125 -0.28 17.59 9.58
C GLU A 125 1.23 17.92 9.51
N GLY A 126 1.88 17.61 8.39
CA GLY A 126 3.30 17.85 8.15
C GLY A 126 4.24 16.81 8.77
N VAL A 127 3.70 15.71 9.32
CA VAL A 127 4.47 14.60 9.85
C VAL A 127 5.11 13.85 8.69
N MET A 128 6.42 13.65 8.78
CA MET A 128 7.15 12.87 7.79
C MET A 128 6.87 11.38 7.97
N LEU A 129 6.30 10.77 6.95
CA LEU A 129 5.94 9.35 6.92
C LEU A 129 7.01 8.49 6.26
N ALA A 130 7.61 8.98 5.17
CA ALA A 130 8.57 8.23 4.38
C ALA A 130 9.53 9.13 3.61
N VAL A 131 10.56 8.51 3.03
CA VAL A 131 11.41 9.10 1.98
C VAL A 131 11.17 8.33 0.69
N LEU A 132 10.94 9.05 -0.41
CA LEU A 132 11.00 8.51 -1.76
C LEU A 132 12.39 8.75 -2.33
N ASN A 133 13.07 7.67 -2.74
CA ASN A 133 14.26 7.72 -3.58
C ASN A 133 13.80 7.70 -5.04
N VAL A 134 13.74 8.86 -5.67
CA VAL A 134 13.25 9.04 -7.05
C VAL A 134 14.21 8.40 -8.04
N GLU A 135 13.65 7.53 -8.87
CA GLU A 135 14.33 6.85 -9.97
C GLU A 135 13.93 7.49 -11.31
N ASP A 136 12.67 7.90 -11.45
CA ASP A 136 12.19 8.58 -12.64
C ASP A 136 11.09 9.61 -12.38
N VAL A 137 10.94 10.51 -13.37
CA VAL A 137 9.93 11.56 -13.40
C VAL A 137 9.31 11.55 -14.79
N TRP A 138 8.01 11.31 -14.87
CA TRP A 138 7.36 11.04 -16.15
C TRP A 138 5.91 11.55 -16.17
N GLN A 139 5.30 11.58 -17.36
CA GLN A 139 3.91 11.96 -17.54
C GLN A 139 3.12 10.75 -18.07
N PRO A 140 2.09 10.26 -17.36
CA PRO A 140 1.20 9.22 -17.86
C PRO A 140 0.32 9.73 -19.02
N ASP A 141 0.04 8.85 -20.00
CA ASP A 141 -1.16 9.03 -20.84
C ASP A 141 -2.39 8.50 -20.10
N ARG A 142 -3.06 9.41 -19.42
CA ARG A 142 -4.21 9.07 -18.58
C ARG A 142 -5.44 8.62 -19.34
N LYS A 143 -5.55 8.94 -20.63
CA LYS A 143 -6.67 8.43 -21.44
C LYS A 143 -6.45 6.97 -21.77
N VAL A 144 -5.21 6.59 -22.06
CA VAL A 144 -4.82 5.19 -22.24
C VAL A 144 -5.02 4.41 -20.95
N GLU A 145 -4.52 4.91 -19.82
CA GLU A 145 -4.77 4.27 -18.52
C GLU A 145 -6.27 4.13 -18.21
N ALA A 146 -7.07 5.16 -18.49
CA ALA A 146 -8.52 5.08 -18.31
C ALA A 146 -9.14 3.93 -19.13
N ALA A 147 -8.80 3.83 -20.41
CA ALA A 147 -9.32 2.81 -21.30
C ALA A 147 -8.87 1.40 -20.88
N GLU A 148 -7.57 1.21 -20.61
CA GLU A 148 -6.99 -0.11 -20.37
C GLU A 148 -7.26 -0.63 -18.95
N VAL A 149 -7.17 0.23 -17.93
CA VAL A 149 -7.31 -0.18 -16.51
C VAL A 149 -8.76 -0.19 -16.06
N TYR A 150 -9.56 0.82 -16.47
CA TYR A 150 -10.95 0.95 -16.03
C TYR A 150 -11.96 0.48 -17.07
N GLY A 151 -11.52 0.10 -18.28
CA GLY A 151 -12.39 -0.32 -19.38
C GLY A 151 -13.26 0.81 -19.94
N THR A 152 -13.01 2.07 -19.57
CA THR A 152 -13.81 3.21 -19.99
C THR A 152 -13.06 4.53 -19.83
N THR A 153 -13.30 5.49 -20.70
CA THR A 153 -12.80 6.87 -20.58
C THR A 153 -13.87 7.82 -20.03
N SER A 154 -15.01 7.31 -19.58
CA SER A 154 -16.12 8.13 -19.08
C SER A 154 -15.82 8.66 -17.68
N PRO A 155 -15.90 9.98 -17.44
CA PRO A 155 -15.74 10.57 -16.11
C PRO A 155 -16.92 10.24 -15.18
N ILE A 156 -17.96 9.52 -15.64
CA ILE A 156 -18.98 8.96 -14.75
C ILE A 156 -18.37 7.86 -13.87
N HIS A 157 -17.34 7.15 -14.35
CA HIS A 157 -16.61 6.17 -13.56
C HIS A 157 -15.74 6.89 -12.52
N PRO A 158 -15.92 6.67 -11.20
CA PRO A 158 -15.22 7.44 -10.16
C PRO A 158 -13.69 7.37 -10.25
N GLY A 159 -13.14 6.22 -10.65
CA GLY A 159 -11.70 6.06 -10.86
C GLY A 159 -11.18 6.91 -12.03
N VAL A 160 -11.96 7.02 -13.10
CA VAL A 160 -11.60 7.79 -14.30
C VAL A 160 -11.76 9.28 -14.04
N ASP A 161 -12.81 9.69 -13.30
CA ASP A 161 -12.96 11.06 -12.83
C ASP A 161 -11.74 11.51 -12.02
N TYR A 162 -11.31 10.69 -11.05
CA TYR A 162 -10.13 11.02 -10.27
C TYR A 162 -8.89 11.14 -11.15
N LEU A 163 -8.67 10.14 -12.01
CA LEU A 163 -7.50 10.08 -12.89
C LEU A 163 -7.45 11.31 -13.81
N LEU A 164 -8.54 11.65 -14.50
CA LEU A 164 -8.55 12.72 -15.50
C LEU A 164 -8.66 14.13 -14.88
N ASN A 165 -9.42 14.29 -13.80
CA ASN A 165 -9.81 15.61 -13.29
C ASN A 165 -9.15 16.02 -11.97
N LYS A 166 -8.64 15.08 -11.16
CA LYS A 166 -8.16 15.36 -9.79
C LYS A 166 -6.68 15.10 -9.59
N ALA A 167 -6.15 14.02 -10.16
CA ALA A 167 -4.76 13.68 -10.01
C ALA A 167 -3.86 14.69 -10.75
N ASN A 168 -2.62 14.86 -10.30
CA ASN A 168 -1.66 15.81 -10.87
C ASN A 168 -0.96 15.28 -12.12
N ARG A 169 -0.52 16.15 -13.02
CA ARG A 169 0.00 15.74 -14.34
C ARG A 169 1.25 14.86 -14.36
N TRP A 170 2.13 14.98 -13.37
CA TRP A 170 3.42 14.27 -13.35
C TRP A 170 3.40 13.14 -12.33
N CYS A 171 4.15 12.08 -12.59
CA CYS A 171 4.37 10.99 -11.66
C CYS A 171 5.85 10.87 -11.30
N LEU A 172 6.12 10.51 -10.05
CA LEU A 172 7.44 10.16 -9.56
C LEU A 172 7.46 8.67 -9.21
N GLY A 173 8.35 7.92 -9.84
CA GLY A 173 8.61 6.52 -9.51
C GLY A 173 9.88 6.35 -8.71
N GLY A 174 9.91 5.32 -7.88
CA GLY A 174 11.09 4.97 -7.11
C GLY A 174 10.80 4.25 -5.80
N THR A 175 11.86 3.87 -5.12
CA THR A 175 11.81 3.10 -3.87
C THR A 175 11.48 3.94 -2.65
N VAL A 176 10.75 3.36 -1.71
CA VAL A 176 10.27 4.03 -0.50
C VAL A 176 10.96 3.48 0.74
N GLU A 177 11.47 4.37 1.59
CA GLU A 177 11.93 4.07 2.95
C GLU A 177 10.93 4.65 3.97
N GLY A 178 10.18 3.79 4.65
CA GLY A 178 9.13 4.20 5.59
C GLY A 178 9.64 4.48 6.99
N LEU A 179 9.37 5.66 7.53
CA LEU A 179 9.71 6.02 8.91
C LEU A 179 8.60 5.61 9.88
N ARG A 180 7.34 5.72 9.47
CA ARG A 180 6.16 5.35 10.25
C ARG A 180 4.93 5.20 9.36
N LEU A 181 3.97 4.42 9.82
CA LEU A 181 2.63 4.41 9.22
C LEU A 181 1.90 5.73 9.51
N PRO A 182 0.93 6.12 8.67
CA PRO A 182 0.06 7.26 8.94
C PRO A 182 -0.61 7.14 10.32
N SER A 183 -0.80 8.28 10.99
CA SER A 183 -1.48 8.30 12.28
C SER A 183 -2.99 8.17 12.07
N ILE A 184 -3.57 7.12 12.62
CA ILE A 184 -5.01 6.87 12.59
C ILE A 184 -5.51 6.85 14.03
N TYR A 185 -6.58 7.58 14.33
CA TYR A 185 -7.08 7.76 15.71
C TYR A 185 -8.28 6.88 16.05
N ASP A 186 -9.05 6.50 15.04
CA ASP A 186 -10.24 5.66 15.10
C ASP A 186 -9.91 4.17 14.95
N PHE A 187 -10.65 3.32 15.67
CA PHE A 187 -10.65 1.86 15.52
C PHE A 187 -9.25 1.20 15.44
N LYS A 188 -8.23 1.73 16.13
CA LYS A 188 -6.83 1.26 16.04
C LYS A 188 -6.68 -0.25 16.19
N SER A 189 -7.43 -0.87 17.11
CA SER A 189 -7.39 -2.31 17.36
C SER A 189 -7.93 -3.18 16.21
N LEU A 190 -8.68 -2.58 15.27
CA LEU A 190 -9.25 -3.27 14.11
C LEU A 190 -8.40 -3.08 12.84
N ARG A 191 -7.33 -2.30 12.91
CA ARG A 191 -6.45 -2.00 11.77
C ARG A 191 -5.14 -2.75 11.89
N ALA A 192 -5.20 -4.04 11.58
CA ALA A 192 -4.02 -4.90 11.58
C ALA A 192 -3.29 -4.84 10.23
N THR A 193 -1.97 -4.72 10.28
CA THR A 193 -1.08 -4.90 9.13
C THR A 193 -1.10 -6.35 8.62
N PRO A 194 -0.65 -6.62 7.39
CA PRO A 194 -0.51 -8.00 6.89
C PRO A 194 0.33 -8.90 7.80
N ALA A 195 1.39 -8.37 8.41
CA ALA A 195 2.22 -9.10 9.36
C ALA A 195 1.44 -9.47 10.64
N GLU A 196 0.70 -8.51 11.20
CA GLU A 196 -0.13 -8.73 12.39
C GLU A 196 -1.28 -9.72 12.12
N LEU A 197 -1.98 -9.60 10.98
CA LEU A 197 -3.02 -10.56 10.59
C LEU A 197 -2.46 -11.97 10.42
N ARG A 198 -1.30 -12.13 9.79
CA ARG A 198 -0.65 -13.44 9.63
C ARG A 198 -0.23 -14.03 10.98
N ALA A 199 0.29 -13.20 11.87
CA ALA A 199 0.60 -13.61 13.24
C ALA A 199 -0.65 -14.05 14.00
N GLU A 200 -1.75 -13.32 13.85
CA GLU A 200 -3.03 -13.64 14.46
C GLU A 200 -3.62 -14.95 13.92
N PHE A 201 -3.61 -15.17 12.60
CA PHE A 201 -4.04 -16.44 12.01
C PHE A 201 -3.24 -17.61 12.54
N ALA A 202 -1.91 -17.48 12.64
CA ALA A 202 -1.06 -18.51 13.22
C ALA A 202 -1.37 -18.75 14.70
N ARG A 203 -1.61 -17.70 15.49
CA ARG A 203 -2.00 -17.79 16.90
C ARG A 203 -3.34 -18.50 17.10
N LEU A 204 -4.30 -18.26 16.20
CA LEU A 204 -5.61 -18.91 16.19
C LEU A 204 -5.58 -20.32 15.56
N GLY A 205 -4.44 -20.74 14.98
CA GLY A 205 -4.30 -22.01 14.26
C GLY A 205 -5.05 -22.05 12.93
N TRP A 206 -5.41 -20.90 12.35
CA TRP A 206 -6.12 -20.79 11.08
C TRP A 206 -5.19 -21.17 9.93
N ARG A 207 -5.64 -22.09 9.08
CA ARG A 207 -4.87 -22.56 7.90
C ARG A 207 -5.53 -22.18 6.58
N CYS A 208 -6.86 -22.26 6.53
CA CYS A 208 -7.67 -21.80 5.42
C CYS A 208 -8.50 -20.61 5.87
N VAL A 209 -8.43 -19.51 5.12
CA VAL A 209 -9.11 -18.25 5.46
C VAL A 209 -9.84 -17.76 4.22
N VAL A 210 -11.15 -17.54 4.35
CA VAL A 210 -11.97 -16.83 3.36
C VAL A 210 -12.03 -15.38 3.78
N ALA A 211 -11.56 -14.47 2.92
CA ALA A 211 -11.65 -13.04 3.15
C ALA A 211 -12.86 -12.44 2.42
N PHE A 212 -13.67 -11.67 3.13
CA PHE A 212 -14.82 -10.96 2.58
C PHE A 212 -14.56 -9.46 2.56
N GLN A 213 -14.36 -8.92 1.36
CA GLN A 213 -14.21 -7.48 1.14
C GLN A 213 -15.58 -6.81 1.07
N THR A 214 -15.77 -5.73 1.83
CA THR A 214 -16.97 -4.89 1.72
C THR A 214 -16.64 -3.41 1.90
N ARG A 215 -17.46 -2.53 1.33
CA ARG A 215 -17.47 -1.09 1.62
C ARG A 215 -18.86 -0.61 2.06
N ASN A 216 -19.76 -1.56 2.34
CA ASN A 216 -21.16 -1.33 2.71
C ASN A 216 -21.51 -2.15 3.97
N PRO A 217 -22.56 -1.77 4.71
CA PRO A 217 -23.07 -2.58 5.81
C PRO A 217 -23.46 -3.99 5.35
N MET A 218 -23.25 -4.96 6.22
CA MET A 218 -23.59 -6.36 5.93
C MET A 218 -25.04 -6.66 6.30
N HIS A 219 -25.88 -6.91 5.29
CA HIS A 219 -27.21 -7.51 5.46
C HIS A 219 -27.16 -9.04 5.58
N ARG A 220 -28.30 -9.66 5.93
CA ARG A 220 -28.44 -11.12 6.13
C ARG A 220 -27.91 -11.94 4.94
N ALA A 221 -28.15 -11.48 3.71
CA ALA A 221 -27.64 -12.16 2.51
C ALA A 221 -26.11 -12.27 2.50
N HIS A 222 -25.38 -11.23 2.92
CA HIS A 222 -23.92 -11.27 3.01
C HIS A 222 -23.45 -12.23 4.11
N VAL A 223 -24.16 -12.29 5.24
CA VAL A 223 -23.85 -13.22 6.33
C VAL A 223 -24.01 -14.67 5.87
N GLU A 224 -25.12 -15.00 5.20
CA GLU A 224 -25.32 -16.36 4.68
C GLU A 224 -24.28 -16.72 3.61
N LEU A 225 -23.98 -15.79 2.70
CA LEU A 225 -22.95 -15.98 1.66
C LEU A 225 -21.58 -16.31 2.27
N THR A 226 -21.13 -15.52 3.26
CA THR A 226 -19.79 -15.70 3.84
C THR A 226 -19.70 -16.95 4.71
N LEU A 227 -20.77 -17.28 5.44
CA LEU A 227 -20.83 -18.53 6.20
C LEU A 227 -20.86 -19.75 5.28
N GLN A 228 -21.62 -19.70 4.18
CA GLN A 228 -21.67 -20.78 3.21
C GLN A 228 -20.30 -20.98 2.54
N ALA A 229 -19.66 -19.89 2.08
CA ALA A 229 -18.33 -19.95 1.49
C ALA A 229 -17.29 -20.54 2.47
N ALA A 230 -17.28 -20.08 3.72
CA ALA A 230 -16.39 -20.60 4.75
C ALA A 230 -16.65 -22.10 5.04
N LYS A 231 -17.91 -22.52 5.07
CA LYS A 231 -18.30 -23.92 5.31
C LYS A 231 -17.89 -24.84 4.16
N GLU A 232 -18.06 -24.41 2.91
CA GLU A 232 -17.75 -25.22 1.71
C GLU A 232 -16.26 -25.59 1.61
N VAL A 233 -15.37 -24.73 2.10
CA VAL A 233 -13.91 -24.95 2.08
C VAL A 233 -13.31 -25.18 3.47
N GLU A 234 -14.15 -25.43 4.48
CA GLU A 234 -13.75 -25.66 5.87
C GLU A 234 -12.76 -24.60 6.41
N ALA A 235 -13.04 -23.34 6.07
CA ALA A 235 -12.20 -22.19 6.36
C ALA A 235 -12.71 -21.34 7.52
N SER A 236 -11.81 -20.56 8.08
CA SER A 236 -12.17 -19.44 8.95
C SER A 236 -12.51 -18.19 8.13
N LEU A 237 -13.36 -17.31 8.66
CA LEU A 237 -13.84 -16.13 7.95
C LEU A 237 -13.14 -14.86 8.46
N LEU A 238 -12.50 -14.12 7.55
CA LEU A 238 -12.02 -12.77 7.77
C LEU A 238 -12.99 -11.78 7.11
N ILE A 239 -13.69 -10.97 7.91
CA ILE A 239 -14.45 -9.83 7.40
C ILE A 239 -13.48 -8.65 7.29
N HIS A 240 -13.25 -8.17 6.07
CA HIS A 240 -12.20 -7.18 5.78
C HIS A 240 -12.81 -5.95 5.07
N PRO A 241 -13.46 -5.05 5.82
CA PRO A 241 -14.09 -3.88 5.24
C PRO A 241 -13.03 -2.84 4.81
N ALA A 242 -13.26 -2.17 3.68
CA ALA A 242 -12.47 -1.00 3.30
C ALA A 242 -12.80 0.19 4.22
N VAL A 243 -11.78 0.67 4.92
CA VAL A 243 -11.83 1.90 5.74
C VAL A 243 -10.73 2.83 5.24
N GLY A 244 -11.11 3.67 4.28
CA GLY A 244 -10.24 4.60 3.55
C GLY A 244 -11.10 5.38 2.56
N ILE A 245 -10.56 5.66 1.37
CA ILE A 245 -11.37 6.28 0.30
C ILE A 245 -12.30 5.23 -0.32
N THR A 246 -13.60 5.45 -0.18
CA THR A 246 -14.67 4.61 -0.75
C THR A 246 -15.41 5.34 -1.87
N ARG A 247 -16.45 4.75 -2.45
CA ARG A 247 -17.17 5.36 -3.57
C ARG A 247 -17.92 6.61 -3.05
N PRO A 248 -18.03 7.68 -3.84
CA PRO A 248 -18.89 8.80 -3.49
C PRO A 248 -20.32 8.31 -3.17
N ARG A 249 -20.88 8.79 -2.06
CA ARG A 249 -22.19 8.41 -1.50
C ARG A 249 -22.28 7.05 -0.80
N ASP A 250 -21.17 6.33 -0.62
CA ASP A 250 -21.16 5.20 0.31
C ASP A 250 -21.43 5.68 1.75
N ILE A 251 -21.97 4.79 2.58
CA ILE A 251 -22.23 5.06 4.01
C ILE A 251 -20.89 5.34 4.72
N ASP A 252 -20.89 6.29 5.65
CA ASP A 252 -19.70 6.65 6.40
C ASP A 252 -19.12 5.42 7.14
N TYR A 253 -17.80 5.41 7.33
CA TYR A 253 -17.13 4.23 7.88
C TYR A 253 -17.33 4.03 9.39
N PHE A 254 -17.81 5.03 10.14
CA PHE A 254 -18.16 4.84 11.55
C PHE A 254 -19.46 4.05 11.69
N THR A 255 -20.39 4.25 10.74
CA THR A 255 -21.67 3.54 10.68
C THR A 255 -21.54 2.13 10.10
N ARG A 256 -20.58 1.88 9.20
CA ARG A 256 -20.34 0.58 8.57
C ARG A 256 -19.63 -0.41 9.47
#